data_AF-A0A4R5JAM0-F1
#
_entry.id   AF-A0A4R5JAM0-F1
#
_cell.length_a   1.000
_cell.length_b   1.000
_cell.length_c   1.000
_cell.angle_alpha   90.00
_cell.angle_beta   90.00
_cell.angle_gamma   90.00
#
_symmetry.space_group_name_H-M   'P 1'
#
loop_
_entity.id
_entity.type
_entity.pdbx_description
1 polymer ?
#
loop_
_entity_poly.entity_id
_entity_poly.type
_entity_poly.pdbx_seq_one_letter_code
_entity_poly.pdbx_strand_id
1 'polypeptide(L)'
;MDAIMSALADIKRAIPSAMLIEAAPDLVGLTDIADAIGMSRQNMRKLMIGHPESFPPPVHEGASSLWHLREVLLWMSKNSYEIERTLIETASTTMQVNLAMRVRDVSPAMERRFRPLVA
;
A
#
# COMPACT_ATOMS: atom_id res chain seq x y z
N MET A 1 -1.65 4.76 14.40
CA MET A 1 -2.64 3.68 14.18
C MET A 1 -4.00 4.05 14.75
N ASP A 2 -4.03 4.62 15.97
CA ASP A 2 -5.26 4.92 16.72
C ASP A 2 -6.30 5.74 15.95
N ALA A 3 -5.88 6.76 15.18
CA ALA A 3 -6.80 7.60 14.42
C ALA A 3 -7.59 6.84 13.34
N ILE A 4 -6.96 5.89 12.64
CA ILE A 4 -7.63 5.08 11.62
C ILE A 4 -8.57 4.08 12.29
N MET A 5 -8.14 3.46 13.38
CA MET A 5 -8.99 2.52 14.13
C MET A 5 -10.22 3.21 14.72
N SER A 6 -10.06 4.40 15.32
CA SER A 6 -11.19 5.17 15.86
C SER A 6 -12.15 5.58 14.76
N ALA A 7 -11.64 6.07 13.62
CA ALA A 7 -12.48 6.44 12.49
C ALA A 7 -13.29 5.24 11.95
N LEU A 8 -12.67 4.07 11.82
CA LEU A 8 -13.36 2.85 11.41
C LEU A 8 -14.44 2.43 12.41
N ALA A 9 -14.15 2.50 13.71
CA ALA A 9 -15.10 2.20 14.77
C ALA A 9 -16.30 3.17 14.77
N ASP A 10 -16.04 4.47 14.57
CA ASP A 10 -17.07 5.51 14.51
C ASP A 10 -17.97 5.34 13.29
N ILE A 11 -17.40 5.06 12.11
CA ILE A 11 -18.16 4.75 10.89
C ILE A 11 -19.03 3.52 11.11
N LYS A 12 -18.49 2.45 11.72
CA LYS A 12 -19.26 1.23 11.99
C LYS A 12 -20.38 1.44 13.00
N ARG A 13 -20.18 2.32 13.98
CA ARG A 13 -21.22 2.71 14.94
C ARG A 13 -22.32 3.53 14.27
N ALA A 14 -21.95 4.49 13.42
CA ALA A 14 -22.89 5.38 12.75
C ALA A 14 -23.65 4.70 11.59
N ILE A 15 -22.96 3.83 10.83
CA ILE A 15 -23.49 3.16 9.65
C ILE A 15 -23.06 1.68 9.69
N PRO A 16 -23.78 0.81 10.42
CA PRO A 16 -23.40 -0.60 10.58
C PRO A 16 -23.25 -1.36 9.25
N SER A 17 -24.09 -1.03 8.26
CA SER A 17 -24.09 -1.62 6.92
C SER A 17 -22.97 -1.12 6.00
N ALA A 18 -22.22 -0.10 6.40
CA ALA A 18 -21.14 0.44 5.57
C ALA A 18 -20.10 -0.65 5.28
N MET A 19 -19.68 -0.78 4.03
CA MET A 19 -18.60 -1.68 3.64
C MET A 19 -17.35 -0.85 3.37
N LEU A 20 -16.28 -1.13 4.09
CA LEU A 20 -14.98 -0.57 3.75
C LEU A 20 -14.52 -1.22 2.44
N ILE A 21 -14.20 -0.38 1.45
CA ILE A 21 -13.71 -0.81 0.12
C ILE A 21 -12.20 -0.63 -0.04
N GLU A 22 -11.63 0.40 0.60
CA GLU A 22 -10.20 0.70 0.62
C GLU A 22 -9.91 1.76 1.70
N ALA A 23 -8.69 1.74 2.25
CA ALA A 23 -8.06 2.84 2.95
C ALA A 23 -6.90 3.38 2.11
N ALA A 24 -6.94 4.69 1.79
CA ALA A 24 -5.93 5.36 0.98
C ALA A 24 -5.06 6.31 1.85
N PRO A 25 -3.78 6.54 1.50
CA PRO A 25 -3.09 6.02 0.32
C PRO A 25 -2.48 4.62 0.55
N ASP A 26 -2.64 3.70 -0.40
CA ASP A 26 -1.96 2.39 -0.37
C ASP A 26 -1.65 1.87 -1.77
N LEU A 27 -2.65 1.49 -2.56
CA LEU A 27 -2.45 1.03 -3.93
C LEU A 27 -2.31 2.24 -4.86
N VAL A 28 -1.12 2.43 -5.40
CA VAL A 28 -0.75 3.63 -6.14
C VAL A 28 -0.02 3.32 -7.43
N GLY A 29 -0.21 4.15 -8.44
CA GLY A 29 0.62 4.17 -9.64
C GLY A 29 1.86 5.05 -9.44
N LEU A 30 2.78 5.03 -10.42
CA LEU A 30 3.98 5.89 -10.39
C LEU A 30 3.65 7.38 -10.34
N THR A 31 2.48 7.80 -10.83
CA THR A 31 2.03 9.19 -10.75
C THR A 31 1.76 9.57 -9.30
N ASP A 32 0.93 8.81 -8.59
CA ASP A 32 0.56 9.13 -7.20
C ASP A 32 1.78 9.04 -6.27
N ILE A 33 2.69 8.08 -6.51
CA ILE A 33 3.96 8.00 -5.77
C ILE A 33 4.79 9.26 -5.99
N ALA A 34 4.93 9.70 -7.24
CA ALA A 34 5.73 10.87 -7.58
C ALA A 34 5.16 12.15 -6.96
N ASP A 35 3.83 12.30 -7.00
CA ASP A 35 3.13 13.43 -6.39
C ASP A 35 3.30 13.43 -4.87
N ALA A 36 3.20 12.26 -4.21
CA ALA A 36 3.35 12.13 -2.76
C ALA A 36 4.74 12.53 -2.22
N ILE A 37 5.78 12.44 -3.04
CA ILE A 37 7.16 12.77 -2.66
C ILE A 37 7.70 14.03 -3.35
N GLY A 38 6.85 14.75 -4.09
CA GLY A 38 7.20 16.03 -4.71
C GLY A 38 8.17 15.92 -5.90
N MET A 39 8.07 14.86 -6.72
CA MET A 39 8.84 14.74 -7.96
C MET A 39 7.98 14.47 -9.19
N SER A 40 8.56 14.54 -10.38
CA SER A 40 7.83 14.22 -11.61
C SER A 40 7.63 12.72 -11.77
N ARG A 41 6.50 12.32 -12.39
CA ARG A 41 6.25 10.94 -12.81
C ARG A 41 7.39 10.37 -13.68
N GLN A 42 7.99 11.18 -14.55
CA GLN A 42 9.12 10.77 -15.38
C GLN A 42 10.35 10.43 -14.54
N ASN A 43 10.65 11.20 -13.50
CA ASN A 43 11.74 10.93 -12.56
C ASN A 43 11.49 9.61 -11.82
N MET A 44 10.28 9.41 -11.30
CA MET A 44 9.89 8.17 -10.62
C MET A 44 10.01 6.96 -11.54
N ARG A 45 9.54 7.07 -12.79
CA ARG A 45 9.69 6.00 -13.79
C ARG A 45 11.16 5.71 -14.11
N LYS A 46 11.98 6.74 -14.28
CA LYS A 46 13.42 6.57 -14.54
C LYS A 46 14.11 5.86 -13.37
N LEU A 47 13.74 6.20 -12.15
CA LEU A 47 14.25 5.60 -10.92
C LEU A 47 13.86 4.12 -10.83
N MET A 48 12.60 3.77 -11.09
CA MET A 48 12.14 2.37 -11.17
C MET A 48 12.94 1.57 -12.21
N ILE A 49 13.03 2.07 -13.45
CA ILE A 49 13.75 1.39 -14.54
C ILE A 49 15.25 1.27 -14.25
N GLY A 50 15.82 2.24 -13.53
CA GLY A 50 17.23 2.22 -13.15
C GLY A 50 17.58 1.22 -12.05
N HIS A 51 16.59 0.65 -11.36
CA HIS A 51 16.80 -0.27 -10.23
C HIS A 51 15.95 -1.55 -10.36
N PRO A 52 16.02 -2.29 -11.47
CA PRO A 52 15.12 -3.42 -11.73
C PRO A 52 15.23 -4.56 -10.70
N GLU A 53 16.41 -4.74 -10.11
CA GLU A 53 16.68 -5.82 -9.14
C GLU A 53 16.25 -5.48 -7.71
N SER A 54 16.02 -4.19 -7.39
CA SER A 54 15.79 -3.76 -6.01
C SER A 54 14.52 -2.94 -5.82
N PHE A 55 14.03 -2.26 -6.86
CA PHE A 55 12.78 -1.53 -6.78
C PHE A 55 11.64 -2.51 -6.44
N PRO A 56 10.70 -2.14 -5.55
CA PRO A 56 9.68 -3.07 -5.11
C PRO A 56 8.85 -3.64 -6.27
N PRO A 57 8.54 -4.95 -6.25
CA PRO A 57 7.69 -5.53 -7.25
C PRO A 57 6.28 -4.91 -7.17
N PRO A 58 5.61 -4.70 -8.32
CA PRO A 58 4.22 -4.29 -8.32
C PRO A 58 3.33 -5.39 -7.75
N VAL A 59 2.28 -4.99 -7.03
CA VAL A 59 1.26 -5.92 -6.53
C VAL A 59 0.24 -6.29 -7.60
N HIS A 60 0.14 -5.47 -8.64
CA HIS A 60 -0.65 -5.73 -9.82
C HIS A 60 0.14 -5.24 -11.04
N GLU A 61 0.26 -6.10 -12.03
CA GLU A 61 0.89 -5.79 -13.32
C GLU A 61 -0.14 -6.03 -14.42
N GLY A 62 -0.29 -5.06 -15.33
CA GLY A 62 -1.32 -5.07 -16.36
C GLY A 62 -1.27 -3.81 -17.22
N ALA A 63 -2.43 -3.29 -17.65
CA ALA A 63 -2.50 -2.02 -18.37
C ALA A 63 -1.98 -0.84 -17.52
N SER A 64 -2.16 -0.93 -16.20
CA SER A 64 -1.51 -0.08 -15.21
C SER A 64 -0.87 -0.94 -14.12
N SER A 65 0.37 -0.65 -13.78
CA SER A 65 1.07 -1.27 -12.66
C SER A 65 0.72 -0.52 -11.36
N LEU A 66 0.49 -1.28 -10.29
CA LEU A 66 0.20 -0.74 -8.95
C LEU A 66 1.19 -1.28 -7.93
N TRP A 67 1.53 -0.45 -6.96
CA TRP A 67 2.39 -0.79 -5.82
C TRP A 67 1.70 -0.47 -4.51
N HIS A 68 2.11 -1.14 -3.44
CA HIS A 68 1.92 -0.61 -2.10
C HIS A 68 2.85 0.59 -1.91
N LEU A 69 2.28 1.76 -1.63
CA LEU A 69 3.02 3.00 -1.41
C LEU A 69 4.11 2.80 -0.34
N ARG A 70 3.77 2.10 0.76
CA ARG A 70 4.71 1.79 1.85
C ARG A 70 6.00 1.13 1.35
N GLU A 71 5.90 0.13 0.47
CA GLU A 71 7.08 -0.61 0.01
C GLU A 71 8.01 0.29 -0.79
N VAL A 72 7.45 1.15 -1.65
CA VAL A 72 8.22 2.12 -2.42
C VAL A 72 8.86 3.17 -1.52
N LEU A 73 8.12 3.73 -0.56
CA LEU A 73 8.67 4.72 0.39
C LEU A 73 9.80 4.14 1.26
N LEU A 74 9.66 2.90 1.74
CA LEU A 74 10.72 2.23 2.50
C LEU A 74 11.94 1.94 1.63
N TRP A 75 11.74 1.52 0.38
CA TRP A 75 12.83 1.37 -0.57
C TRP A 75 13.54 2.69 -0.81
N MET A 76 12.81 3.79 -1.02
CA MET A 76 13.39 5.12 -1.22
C MET A 76 14.18 5.58 0.00
N SER A 77 13.61 5.43 1.21
CA SER A 77 14.32 5.76 2.45
C SER A 77 15.62 4.97 2.63
N LYS A 78 15.64 3.66 2.27
CA LYS A 78 16.86 2.84 2.27
C LYS A 78 17.89 3.27 1.23
N ASN A 79 17.44 3.89 0.13
CA ASN A 79 18.30 4.41 -0.94
C ASN A 79 18.60 5.91 -0.77
N SER A 80 18.64 6.40 0.46
CA SER A 80 19.05 7.77 0.85
C SER A 80 18.14 8.90 0.36
N TYR A 81 16.87 8.61 0.02
CA TYR A 81 15.88 9.65 -0.20
C TYR A 81 15.29 10.10 1.15
N GLU A 82 15.16 11.41 1.33
CA GLU A 82 14.46 11.98 2.47
C GLU A 82 12.95 11.78 2.29
N ILE A 83 12.38 10.92 3.13
CA ILE A 83 10.95 10.62 3.15
C ILE A 83 10.41 10.96 4.53
N GLU A 84 9.30 11.69 4.57
CA GLU A 84 8.63 12.00 5.83
C GLU A 84 8.19 10.72 6.54
N ARG A 85 8.58 10.59 7.82
CA ARG A 85 8.22 9.42 8.64
C ARG A 85 6.70 9.25 8.75
N THR A 86 5.98 10.36 8.89
CA THR A 86 4.51 10.42 8.94
C THR A 86 3.86 9.83 7.68
N LEU A 87 4.45 10.05 6.50
CA LEU A 87 3.97 9.48 5.25
C LEU A 87 4.16 7.95 5.23
N ILE A 88 5.31 7.45 5.66
CA ILE A 88 5.58 6.00 5.79
C ILE A 88 4.60 5.37 6.79
N GLU A 89 4.40 5.98 7.95
CA GLU A 89 3.47 5.49 8.98
C GLU A 89 2.02 5.45 8.47
N THR A 90 1.61 6.48 7.73
CA THR A 90 0.28 6.56 7.13
C THR A 90 0.10 5.44 6.10
N ALA A 91 1.01 5.34 5.12
CA ALA A 91 1.00 4.29 4.10
C ALA A 91 1.08 2.88 4.71
N SER A 92 1.83 2.71 5.80
CA SER A 92 1.92 1.43 6.50
C SER A 92 0.64 1.07 7.26
N THR A 93 -0.13 2.05 7.72
CA THR A 93 -1.39 1.80 8.43
C THR A 93 -2.51 1.50 7.45
N THR A 94 -2.63 2.26 6.37
CA THR A 94 -3.62 2.04 5.30
C THR A 94 -3.40 0.70 4.59
N MET A 95 -2.15 0.33 4.29
CA MET A 95 -1.79 -0.99 3.78
C MET A 95 -2.27 -2.13 4.69
N GLN A 96 -2.05 -2.02 6.01
CA GLN A 96 -2.51 -3.04 6.96
C GLN A 96 -4.04 -3.18 6.97
N VAL A 97 -4.77 -2.07 6.87
CA VAL A 97 -6.24 -2.09 6.76
C VAL A 97 -6.68 -2.82 5.50
N ASN A 98 -6.08 -2.51 4.35
CA ASN A 98 -6.44 -3.16 3.08
C ASN A 98 -6.08 -4.65 3.05
N LEU A 99 -4.94 -5.04 3.62
CA LEU A 99 -4.59 -6.45 3.76
C LEU A 99 -5.59 -7.19 4.67
N ALA A 100 -5.98 -6.59 5.79
CA ALA A 100 -6.99 -7.17 6.69
C ALA A 100 -8.34 -7.37 5.99
N MET A 101 -8.73 -6.43 5.13
CA MET A 101 -9.94 -6.56 4.31
C MET A 101 -9.87 -7.73 3.32
N ARG A 102 -8.73 -7.93 2.64
CA ARG A 102 -8.57 -8.99 1.64
C ARG A 102 -8.51 -10.38 2.25
N VAL A 103 -7.85 -10.53 3.40
CA VAL A 103 -7.77 -11.81 4.11
C VAL A 103 -9.16 -12.30 4.51
N ARG A 104 -10.08 -11.39 4.88
CA ARG A 104 -11.47 -11.71 5.21
C ARG A 104 -12.19 -12.47 4.09
N ASP A 105 -11.85 -12.19 2.83
CA ASP A 105 -12.54 -12.76 1.66
C ASP A 105 -12.02 -14.17 1.30
N VAL A 106 -10.95 -14.64 1.97
CA VAL A 106 -10.42 -16.00 1.82
C VAL A 106 -10.96 -16.88 2.95
N SER A 107 -11.49 -18.06 2.61
CA SER A 107 -11.94 -18.99 3.65
C SER A 107 -10.75 -19.47 4.49
N PRO A 108 -10.89 -19.65 5.83
CA PRO A 108 -9.76 -20.05 6.69
C PRO A 108 -9.09 -21.37 6.26
N ALA A 109 -9.85 -22.28 5.64
CA ALA A 109 -9.31 -23.53 5.11
C ALA A 109 -8.41 -23.29 3.89
N MET A 110 -8.82 -22.41 2.97
CA MET A 110 -8.02 -22.04 1.80
C MET A 110 -6.81 -21.21 2.20
N GLU A 111 -6.96 -20.29 3.15
CA GLU A 111 -5.85 -19.48 3.68
C GLU A 111 -4.71 -20.37 4.20
N ARG A 112 -5.02 -21.38 5.03
CA ARG A 112 -4.03 -22.35 5.53
C ARG A 112 -3.34 -23.13 4.42
N ARG A 113 -4.05 -23.44 3.33
CA ARG A 113 -3.51 -24.20 2.19
C ARG A 113 -2.63 -23.34 1.29
N PHE A 114 -2.99 -22.08 1.08
CA PHE A 114 -2.21 -21.17 0.24
C PHE A 114 -0.96 -20.66 0.94
N ARG A 115 -1.00 -20.41 2.25
CA ARG A 115 0.10 -19.83 3.01
C ARG A 115 1.49 -20.44 2.73
N PRO A 116 1.70 -21.77 2.70
CA PRO A 116 3.02 -22.34 2.40
C PRO A 116 3.43 -22.26 0.93
N LEU A 117 2.53 -21.89 0.01
CA LEU A 117 2.76 -21.90 -1.44
C LEU A 117 3.03 -20.52 -2.04
N VAL A 118 2.74 -19.45 -1.29
CA VAL A 118 2.75 -18.06 -1.77
C VAL A 118 3.80 -17.19 -1.05
N ALA A 119 4.74 -17.82 -0.35
CA ALA A 119 5.81 -17.18 0.42
C ALA A 119 7.17 -17.41 -0.24
#